data_AF-A0A3E5AQC3-F1
#
_entry.id   AF-A0A3E5AQC3-F1
#
_cell.length_a   1.000
_cell.length_b   1.000
_cell.length_c   1.000
_cell.angle_alpha   90.00
_cell.angle_beta   90.00
_cell.angle_gamma   90.00
#
_symmetry.space_group_name_H-M   'P 1'
#
loop_
_entity.id
_entity.type
_entity.pdbx_description
1 polymer ?
#
loop_
_entity_poly.entity_id
_entity_poly.type
_entity_poly.pdbx_seq_one_letter_code
_entity_poly.pdbx_strand_id
1 'polypeptide(L)'
;MKDASMSLGIYFEIKDSGLYGGEGTTGYAATIVEISIEGLQNANFEKYANSQLEAMASMAKVPKEKVRIISKDEYEENTEEE
;
A
#
# COMPACT_ATOMS: atom_id res chain seq x y z
N MET A 1 27.95 -9.40 11.57
CA MET A 1 27.36 -8.91 10.30
C MET A 1 26.02 -8.31 10.66
N LYS A 2 25.59 -7.19 10.04
CA LYS A 2 24.17 -6.86 10.08
C LYS A 2 23.45 -7.97 9.33
N ASP A 3 22.43 -8.57 9.94
CA ASP A 3 21.55 -9.48 9.22
C ASP A 3 21.01 -8.74 8.00
N ALA A 4 21.07 -9.38 6.83
CA ALA A 4 20.56 -8.76 5.62
C ALA A 4 19.05 -8.49 5.78
N SER A 5 18.63 -7.28 5.43
CA SER A 5 17.25 -6.84 5.42
C SER A 5 16.83 -6.46 3.99
N MET A 6 15.54 -6.57 3.73
CA MET A 6 14.90 -6.19 2.46
C MET A 6 13.79 -5.18 2.75
N SER A 7 13.42 -4.39 1.75
CA SER A 7 12.25 -3.51 1.83
C SER A 7 11.06 -4.18 1.15
N LEU A 8 9.92 -4.23 1.85
CA LEU A 8 8.65 -4.66 1.30
C LEU A 8 7.76 -3.43 1.09
N GLY A 9 7.39 -3.15 -0.15
CA GLY A 9 6.45 -2.09 -0.52
C GLY A 9 5.08 -2.66 -0.85
N ILE A 10 4.01 -2.04 -0.32
CA ILE A 10 2.63 -2.25 -0.76
C ILE A 10 2.10 -0.91 -1.24
N TYR A 11 1.56 -0.91 -2.45
CA TYR A 11 1.09 0.29 -3.14
C TYR A 11 -0.42 0.25 -3.29
N PHE A 12 -1.07 1.41 -3.21
CA PHE A 12 -2.51 1.54 -3.15
C PHE A 12 -3.03 2.59 -4.13
N GLU A 13 -4.15 2.26 -4.77
CA GLU A 13 -5.09 3.21 -5.37
C GLU A 13 -6.25 3.41 -4.38
N ILE A 14 -6.60 4.67 -4.11
CA ILE A 14 -7.64 5.06 -3.15
C ILE A 14 -8.62 6.01 -3.84
N LYS A 15 -9.88 5.61 -3.96
CA LYS A 15 -10.94 6.42 -4.61
C LYS A 15 -11.82 7.12 -3.60
N ASP A 16 -12.29 8.30 -3.98
CA ASP A 16 -13.31 9.09 -3.27
C ASP A 16 -12.92 9.51 -1.83
N SER A 17 -11.64 9.46 -1.50
CA SER A 17 -11.17 9.85 -0.15
C SER A 17 -11.00 11.36 -0.07
N GLY A 18 -11.48 11.95 1.03
CA GLY A 18 -11.25 13.35 1.36
C GLY A 18 -9.77 13.73 1.50
N LEU A 19 -8.87 12.76 1.70
CA LEU A 19 -7.42 12.99 1.69
C LEU A 19 -6.89 13.45 0.33
N TYR A 20 -7.59 13.11 -0.76
CA TYR A 20 -7.16 13.32 -2.14
C TYR A 20 -8.12 14.19 -2.96
N GLY A 21 -9.03 14.90 -2.29
CA GLY A 21 -9.98 15.84 -2.91
C GLY A 21 -11.44 15.37 -2.89
N GLY A 22 -11.74 14.19 -2.35
CA GLY A 22 -13.11 13.71 -2.13
C GLY A 22 -13.70 12.94 -3.30
N GLU A 23 -15.03 12.94 -3.43
CA GLU A 23 -15.75 12.15 -4.44
C GLU A 23 -15.29 12.47 -5.87
N GLY A 24 -15.06 11.44 -6.67
CA GLY A 24 -14.57 11.53 -8.06
C GLY A 24 -13.06 11.62 -8.18
N THR A 25 -12.32 11.73 -7.07
CA THR A 25 -10.85 11.79 -7.09
C THR A 25 -10.22 10.43 -6.85
N THR A 26 -9.00 10.26 -7.38
CA THR A 26 -8.16 9.09 -7.13
C THR A 26 -6.85 9.58 -6.53
N GLY A 27 -6.46 8.94 -5.42
CA GLY A 27 -5.18 9.17 -4.77
C GLY A 27 -4.35 7.89 -4.72
N TYR A 28 -3.05 8.07 -4.50
CA TYR A 28 -2.09 6.98 -4.45
C TYR A 28 -1.29 7.05 -3.16
N ALA A 29 -1.03 5.89 -2.56
CA ALA A 29 -0.24 5.75 -1.34
C ALA A 29 0.66 4.53 -1.40
N ALA A 30 1.74 4.54 -0.64
CA ALA A 30 2.62 3.39 -0.46
C ALA A 30 2.98 3.21 1.01
N THR A 31 3.00 1.95 1.46
CA THR A 31 3.59 1.55 2.75
C THR A 31 4.86 0.77 2.46
N ILE A 32 6.01 1.26 2.93
CA ILE A 32 7.31 0.60 2.79
C ILE A 32 7.82 0.23 4.18
N VAL A 33 8.10 -1.06 4.39
CA VAL A 33 8.64 -1.57 5.65
C VAL A 33 9.94 -2.33 5.42
N GLU A 34 10.84 -2.29 6.39
CA GLU A 34 12.01 -3.15 6.41
C GLU A 34 11.66 -4.51 7.02
N ILE A 35 12.07 -5.60 6.36
CA ILE A 35 11.89 -6.97 6.82
C ILE A 35 13.23 -7.70 6.83
N SER A 36 13.52 -8.42 7.91
CA SER A 36 14.69 -9.30 7.99
C SER A 36 14.49 -10.56 7.14
N ILE A 37 15.57 -11.26 6.78
CA ILE A 37 15.47 -12.56 6.08
C ILE A 37 14.63 -13.58 6.89
N GLU A 38 14.80 -13.61 8.22
CA GLU A 38 14.01 -14.51 9.08
C GLU A 38 12.51 -14.14 9.07
N GLY A 39 12.21 -12.84 9.06
CA GLY A 39 10.84 -12.33 8.90
C GLY A 39 10.25 -12.73 7.56
N LEU A 40 11.03 -12.68 6.48
CA LEU A 40 10.61 -13.06 5.13
C LEU A 40 10.19 -14.54 5.05
N GLN A 41 10.95 -15.43 5.68
CA GLN A 41 10.67 -16.88 5.66
C GLN A 41 9.38 -17.26 6.40
N ASN A 42 9.00 -16.50 7.42
CA ASN A 42 7.85 -16.78 8.27
C ASN A 42 6.63 -15.89 7.96
N ALA A 43 6.76 -14.96 7.02
CA ALA A 43 5.71 -14.00 6.70
C ALA A 43 4.57 -14.66 5.89
N ASN A 44 3.34 -14.38 6.31
CA ASN A 44 2.16 -14.59 5.48
C ASN A 44 1.81 -13.28 4.78
N PHE A 45 2.33 -13.08 3.57
CA PHE A 45 2.16 -11.85 2.80
C PHE A 45 0.71 -11.60 2.39
N GLU A 46 -0.07 -12.65 2.13
CA GLU A 46 -1.49 -12.50 1.80
C GLU A 46 -2.29 -11.94 2.98
N LYS A 47 -2.06 -12.49 4.20
CA LYS A 47 -2.67 -11.95 5.42
C LYS A 47 -2.21 -10.53 5.68
N TYR A 48 -0.92 -10.25 5.52
CA TYR A 48 -0.36 -8.92 5.73
C TYR A 48 -0.97 -7.89 4.75
N ALA A 49 -1.03 -8.22 3.46
CA ALA A 49 -1.64 -7.38 2.43
C ALA A 49 -3.11 -7.06 2.73
N ASN A 50 -3.90 -8.07 3.12
CA ASN A 50 -5.29 -7.88 3.52
C ASN A 50 -5.43 -6.94 4.73
N SER A 51 -4.59 -7.11 5.76
CA SER A 51 -4.59 -6.21 6.93
C SER A 51 -4.18 -4.79 6.57
N GLN A 52 -3.19 -4.60 5.69
CA GLN A 52 -2.78 -3.27 5.23
C GLN A 52 -3.88 -2.59 4.40
N LEU A 53 -4.58 -3.33 3.56
CA LEU A 53 -5.71 -2.80 2.79
C LEU A 53 -6.86 -2.35 3.70
N GLU A 54 -7.19 -3.11 4.76
CA GLU A 54 -8.18 -2.70 5.76
C GLU A 54 -7.74 -1.47 6.56
N ALA A 55 -6.47 -1.42 6.97
CA ALA A 55 -5.90 -0.27 7.65
C ALA A 55 -5.95 0.99 6.75
N MET A 56 -5.63 0.85 5.46
CA MET A 56 -5.65 1.95 4.51
C MET A 56 -7.07 2.48 4.27
N ALA A 57 -8.06 1.58 4.09
CA ALA A 57 -9.47 1.97 3.96
C ALA A 57 -9.96 2.74 5.19
N SER A 58 -9.61 2.25 6.39
CA SER A 58 -9.91 2.92 7.65
C SER A 58 -9.25 4.31 7.75
N MET A 59 -7.96 4.41 7.41
CA MET A 59 -7.20 5.67 7.42
C MET A 59 -7.79 6.70 6.45
N ALA A 60 -8.11 6.26 5.23
CA ALA A 60 -8.69 7.08 4.18
C ALA A 60 -10.19 7.38 4.39
N LYS A 61 -10.81 6.76 5.41
CA LYS A 61 -12.24 6.88 5.76
C LYS A 61 -13.17 6.54 4.59
N VAL A 62 -12.82 5.50 3.84
CA VAL A 62 -13.61 5.00 2.70
C VAL A 62 -13.92 3.51 2.87
N PRO A 63 -14.98 2.99 2.21
CA PRO A 63 -15.23 1.56 2.15
C PRO A 63 -14.04 0.79 1.55
N LYS A 64 -13.89 -0.48 1.93
CA LYS A 64 -12.80 -1.35 1.47
C LYS A 64 -12.74 -1.46 -0.05
N GLU A 65 -13.90 -1.42 -0.71
CA GLU A 65 -14.06 -1.51 -2.16
C GLU A 65 -13.50 -0.29 -2.91
N LYS A 66 -13.22 0.81 -2.19
CA LYS A 66 -12.58 2.01 -2.72
C LYS A 66 -11.06 2.00 -2.59
N VAL A 67 -10.48 0.94 -2.00
CA VAL A 67 -9.03 0.76 -1.89
C VAL A 67 -8.63 -0.50 -2.64
N ARG A 68 -7.63 -0.36 -3.51
CA ARG A 68 -7.07 -1.48 -4.28
C ARG A 68 -5.56 -1.52 -4.10
N ILE A 69 -5.01 -2.70 -3.86
CA ILE A 69 -3.55 -2.91 -3.96
C ILE A 69 -3.17 -2.94 -5.44
N ILE A 70 -2.16 -2.17 -5.80
CA ILE A 70 -1.64 -2.02 -7.16
C ILE A 70 -0.18 -2.44 -7.23
N SER A 71 0.34 -2.63 -8.45
CA SER A 71 1.78 -2.87 -8.64
C SER A 71 2.58 -1.59 -8.37
N LYS A 72 3.90 -1.75 -8.17
CA LYS A 72 4.83 -0.62 -8.09
C LYS A 72 4.83 0.18 -9.40
N ASP A 73 4.87 -0.50 -10.53
CA ASP A 73 4.87 0.12 -11.86
C ASP A 73 3.59 0.96 -12.07
N GLU A 74 2.41 0.44 -11.72
CA GLU A 74 1.14 1.18 -11.82
C GLU A 74 1.13 2.40 -10.88
N TYR A 75 1.72 2.27 -9.70
CA TYR A 75 1.88 3.41 -8.79
C TYR A 75 2.78 4.50 -9.39
N GLU A 76 3.94 4.12 -9.92
CA GLU A 76 4.91 5.05 -10.51
C GLU A 76 4.30 5.77 -11.73
N GLU A 77 3.65 5.04 -12.65
CA GLU A 77 2.96 5.63 -13.81
C GLU A 77 1.89 6.67 -13.45
N ASN A 78 1.28 6.57 -12.26
CA ASN A 78 0.22 7.49 -11.82
C ASN A 78 0.68 8.54 -10.80
N THR A 79 1.95 8.51 -10.37
CA THR A 79 2.49 9.45 -9.36
C THR A 79 3.72 10.21 -9.84
N GLU A 80 4.40 9.75 -10.87
CA GLU A 80 5.42 10.53 -11.55
C GLU A 80 4.72 11.65 -12.35
N GLU A 81 4.98 12.91 -11.99
CA GLU A 81 4.64 14.06 -12.83
C GLU A 81 5.45 13.97 -14.13
N GLU A 82 4.81 14.15 -15.30
CA GLU A 82 5.54 14.40 -16.56
C GLU A 82 6.48 15.61 -16.47
#